data_AF-A0A667Y221-F1
#
_entry.id   AF-A0A667Y221-F1
#
_cell.length_a   1.000
_cell.length_b   1.000
_cell.length_c   1.000
_cell.angle_alpha   90.00
_cell.angle_beta   90.00
_cell.angle_gamma   90.00
#
_symmetry.space_group_name_H-M   'P 1'
#
loop_
_entity.id
_entity.type
_entity.pdbx_description
1 polymer ?
#
loop_
_entity_poly.entity_id
_entity_poly.type
_entity_poly.pdbx_seq_one_letter_code
_entity_poly.pdbx_strand_id
1 'polypeptide(L)'
;MCVRFSVCFLLAGLYLSSSAPTPEDCDHLVTPEPLNRTKLLGRWNLIAGFTDSEMFASMLKTVNSSWIKFTPSPSSNDTWIMAEELMMNGKCNSSRNTVTFDGNTMHVEHEDNMNSTAHVLQSCDKCLVFSISTTGPQLGVPAHSLYIVGRWGSVERVMRWVSAW
;
A
#
# COMPACT_ATOMS: atom_id res chain seq x y z
N MET A 1 -47.13 -16.51 -8.36
CA MET A 1 -46.55 -15.24 -8.85
C MET A 1 -45.80 -14.61 -7.68
N CYS A 2 -44.48 -14.77 -7.55
CA CYS A 2 -43.69 -14.01 -6.55
C CYS A 2 -42.17 -14.18 -6.75
N VAL A 3 -41.72 -15.39 -7.13
CA VAL A 3 -40.29 -15.71 -7.22
C VAL A 3 -39.61 -15.06 -8.43
N ARG A 4 -40.28 -15.01 -9.59
CA ARG A 4 -39.71 -14.42 -10.82
C ARG A 4 -39.50 -12.90 -10.74
N PHE A 5 -40.39 -12.16 -10.08
CA PHE A 5 -40.21 -10.72 -9.88
C PHE A 5 -39.06 -10.42 -8.93
N SER A 6 -38.94 -11.20 -7.84
CA SER A 6 -37.89 -11.03 -6.83
C SER A 6 -36.47 -11.24 -7.41
N VAL A 7 -36.29 -12.24 -8.28
CA VAL A 7 -34.99 -12.50 -8.94
C VAL A 7 -34.59 -11.35 -9.88
N CYS A 8 -35.54 -10.78 -10.62
CA CYS A 8 -35.26 -9.64 -11.51
C CYS A 8 -34.87 -8.38 -10.73
N PHE A 9 -35.50 -8.11 -9.59
CA PHE A 9 -35.12 -6.97 -8.72
C PHE A 9 -33.73 -7.16 -8.10
N LEU A 10 -33.39 -8.38 -7.68
CA LEU A 10 -32.06 -8.69 -7.12
C LEU A 10 -30.96 -8.54 -8.18
N LEU A 11 -31.19 -9.06 -9.40
CA LEU A 11 -30.24 -8.92 -10.52
C LEU A 11 -30.07 -7.46 -10.97
N ALA A 12 -31.16 -6.69 -11.02
CA ALA A 12 -31.09 -5.26 -11.32
C ALA A 12 -30.36 -4.46 -10.22
N GLY A 13 -30.57 -4.82 -8.95
CA GLY A 13 -29.85 -4.24 -7.82
C GLY A 13 -28.35 -4.52 -7.87
N LEU A 14 -27.97 -5.77 -8.15
CA LEU A 14 -26.57 -6.19 -8.34
C LEU A 14 -25.89 -5.44 -9.50
N TYR A 15 -26.59 -5.25 -10.62
CA TYR A 15 -26.10 -4.47 -11.77
C TYR A 15 -25.87 -2.99 -11.43
N LEU A 16 -26.77 -2.38 -10.66
CA LEU A 16 -26.64 -0.99 -10.21
C LEU A 16 -25.52 -0.78 -9.19
N SER A 17 -25.19 -1.79 -8.40
CA SER A 17 -24.05 -1.77 -7.46
C SER A 17 -22.70 -2.17 -8.09
N SER A 18 -22.69 -2.53 -9.37
CA SER A 18 -21.49 -3.01 -10.08
C SER A 18 -20.85 -1.96 -11.00
N SER A 19 -21.26 -0.68 -10.92
CA SER A 19 -20.55 0.38 -11.63
C SER A 19 -19.18 0.57 -10.98
N ALA A 20 -18.11 0.34 -11.75
CA ALA A 20 -16.79 0.78 -11.33
C ALA A 20 -16.84 2.31 -11.10
N PRO A 21 -16.19 2.82 -10.03
CA PRO A 21 -16.08 4.26 -9.82
C PRO A 21 -15.51 4.92 -11.08
N THR A 22 -15.99 6.11 -11.43
CA THR A 22 -15.33 6.88 -12.50
C THR A 22 -13.98 7.41 -11.99
N PRO A 23 -13.05 7.80 -12.87
CA PRO A 23 -11.80 8.42 -12.45
C PRO A 23 -12.02 9.61 -11.51
N GLU A 24 -13.04 10.42 -11.78
CA GLU A 24 -13.41 11.59 -10.99
C GLU A 24 -13.87 11.20 -9.58
N ASP A 25 -14.56 10.06 -9.43
CA ASP A 25 -14.94 9.53 -8.11
C ASP A 25 -13.72 9.10 -7.28
N CYS A 26 -12.57 8.87 -7.93
CA CYS A 26 -11.32 8.43 -7.32
C CYS A 26 -10.32 9.56 -7.07
N ASP A 27 -10.55 10.78 -7.59
CA ASP A 27 -9.63 11.92 -7.48
C ASP A 27 -9.23 12.22 -6.04
N HIS A 28 -10.19 12.16 -5.12
CA HIS A 28 -9.94 12.35 -3.70
C HIS A 28 -9.01 11.29 -3.11
N LEU A 29 -9.10 10.04 -3.58
CA LEU A 29 -8.32 8.91 -3.08
C LEU A 29 -6.87 8.92 -3.59
N VAL A 30 -6.62 9.54 -4.74
CA VAL A 30 -5.27 9.65 -5.33
C VAL A 30 -4.56 10.95 -4.95
N THR A 31 -5.26 11.86 -4.27
CA THR A 31 -4.68 13.12 -3.80
C THR A 31 -3.78 12.88 -2.58
N PRO A 32 -2.51 13.35 -2.58
CA PRO A 32 -1.63 13.28 -1.43
C PRO A 32 -2.19 14.02 -0.21
N GLU A 33 -2.19 13.35 0.93
CA GLU A 33 -2.55 13.93 2.23
C GLU A 33 -1.33 14.64 2.86
N PRO A 34 -1.55 15.70 3.66
CA PRO A 34 -0.51 16.25 4.51
C PRO A 34 0.12 15.18 5.41
N LEU A 35 1.45 15.12 5.42
CA LEU A 35 2.15 14.03 6.08
C LEU A 35 2.18 14.23 7.60
N ASN A 36 1.33 13.48 8.32
CA ASN A 36 1.46 13.36 9.76
C ASN A 36 2.49 12.28 10.13
N ARG A 37 3.75 12.70 10.31
CA ARG A 37 4.86 11.79 10.66
C ARG A 37 4.54 10.91 11.87
N THR A 38 3.89 11.47 12.91
CA THR A 38 3.56 10.68 14.12
C THR A 38 2.61 9.50 13.84
N LYS A 39 1.75 9.61 12.81
CA LYS A 39 0.89 8.49 12.38
C LYS A 39 1.74 7.32 11.86
N LEU A 40 2.88 7.58 11.22
CA LEU A 40 3.75 6.55 10.67
C LEU A 40 4.42 5.67 11.75
N LEU A 41 4.60 6.17 12.97
CA LEU A 41 5.41 5.51 14.01
C LEU A 41 5.01 4.06 14.28
N GLY A 42 6.03 3.22 14.49
CA GLY A 42 5.84 1.82 14.86
C GLY A 42 5.56 0.92 13.66
N ARG A 43 4.99 -0.26 13.94
CA ARG A 43 4.83 -1.34 12.97
C ARG A 43 3.51 -1.25 12.18
N TRP A 44 3.59 -1.57 10.90
CA TRP A 44 2.51 -1.70 9.94
C TRP A 44 2.70 -2.97 9.13
N ASN A 45 1.62 -3.71 8.88
CA ASN A 45 1.66 -4.96 8.12
C ASN A 45 1.12 -4.70 6.71
N LEU A 46 1.76 -5.28 5.71
CA LEU A 46 1.28 -5.25 4.33
C LEU A 46 -0.06 -5.97 4.24
N ILE A 47 -1.05 -5.30 3.67
CA ILE A 47 -2.38 -5.86 3.39
C ILE A 47 -2.49 -6.18 1.90
N ALA A 48 -2.13 -5.23 1.05
CA ALA A 48 -2.17 -5.38 -0.41
C ALA A 48 -1.14 -4.47 -1.07
N GLY A 49 -0.65 -4.90 -2.23
CA GLY A 49 0.25 -4.14 -3.09
C GLY A 49 -0.20 -4.22 -4.54
N PHE A 50 -0.10 -3.09 -5.24
CA PHE A 50 -0.41 -2.95 -6.66
C PHE A 50 0.75 -2.25 -7.34
N THR A 51 1.08 -2.63 -8.56
CA THR A 51 2.20 -2.02 -9.29
C THR A 51 2.05 -2.23 -10.79
N ASP A 52 2.60 -1.30 -11.57
CA ASP A 52 2.73 -1.41 -13.02
C ASP A 52 4.04 -2.10 -13.48
N SER A 53 4.94 -2.41 -12.55
CA SER A 53 6.20 -3.10 -12.84
C SER A 53 6.04 -4.62 -12.77
N GLU A 54 6.37 -5.32 -13.87
CA GLU A 54 6.33 -6.78 -13.91
C GLU A 54 7.26 -7.43 -12.87
N MET A 55 8.41 -6.80 -12.59
CA MET A 55 9.37 -7.27 -11.59
C MET A 55 8.76 -7.21 -10.18
N PHE A 56 8.20 -6.07 -9.80
CA PHE A 56 7.56 -5.92 -8.49
C PHE A 56 6.28 -6.76 -8.38
N ALA A 57 5.49 -6.86 -9.45
CA ALA A 57 4.30 -7.71 -9.49
C ALA A 57 4.66 -9.19 -9.29
N SER A 58 5.78 -9.65 -9.88
CA SER A 58 6.27 -11.01 -9.71
C SER A 58 6.75 -11.26 -8.28
N MET A 59 7.46 -10.31 -7.67
CA MET A 59 7.82 -10.41 -6.24
C MET A 59 6.59 -10.48 -5.35
N LEU A 60 5.62 -9.57 -5.53
CA LEU A 60 4.39 -9.51 -4.73
C LEU A 60 3.61 -10.83 -4.70
N LYS A 61 3.58 -11.59 -5.80
CA LYS A 61 2.92 -12.91 -5.87
C LYS A 61 3.57 -13.97 -4.98
N THR A 62 4.84 -13.78 -4.62
CA THR A 62 5.61 -14.71 -3.80
C THR A 62 5.68 -14.29 -2.32
N VAL A 63 5.16 -13.10 -1.99
CA VAL A 63 5.13 -12.57 -0.63
C VAL A 63 4.01 -13.24 0.16
N ASN A 64 4.37 -13.92 1.24
CA ASN A 64 3.42 -14.49 2.18
C ASN A 64 2.94 -13.46 3.22
N SER A 65 3.88 -12.65 3.73
CA SER A 65 3.59 -11.60 4.72
C SER A 65 4.74 -10.61 4.73
N SER A 66 4.45 -9.32 4.95
CA SER A 66 5.48 -8.31 5.18
C SER A 66 5.04 -7.36 6.29
N TRP A 67 5.99 -6.82 7.04
CA TRP A 67 5.77 -5.67 7.89
C TRP A 67 6.87 -4.63 7.71
N ILE A 68 6.48 -3.37 7.88
CA ILE A 68 7.39 -2.23 7.94
C ILE A 68 7.28 -1.57 9.31
N LYS A 69 8.39 -1.04 9.83
CA LYS A 69 8.44 -0.32 11.09
C LYS A 69 9.22 0.97 10.92
N PHE A 70 8.55 2.08 11.20
CA PHE A 70 9.16 3.39 11.22
C PHE A 70 9.61 3.78 12.64
N THR A 71 10.84 4.23 12.76
CA THR A 71 11.41 4.76 14.00
C THR A 71 12.18 6.05 13.72
N PRO A 72 12.03 7.12 14.53
CA PRO A 72 12.83 8.32 14.38
C PRO A 72 14.31 8.01 14.49
N SER A 73 15.14 8.63 13.65
CA SER A 73 16.58 8.54 13.83
C SER A 73 17.01 9.42 15.00
N PRO A 74 17.97 8.98 15.83
CA PRO A 74 18.58 9.86 16.83
C PRO A 74 19.48 10.94 16.20
N SER A 75 19.85 10.80 14.92
CA SER A 75 20.81 11.70 14.25
C SER A 75 20.19 12.98 13.67
N SER A 76 18.90 12.97 13.34
CA SER A 76 18.19 14.13 12.78
C SER A 76 16.67 13.97 12.92
N ASN A 77 15.96 15.09 13.06
CA ASN A 77 14.49 15.09 13.11
C ASN A 77 13.85 14.81 11.74
N ASP A 78 14.59 15.01 10.65
CA ASP A 78 14.13 14.84 9.26
C ASP A 78 14.56 13.50 8.65
N THR A 79 15.21 12.63 9.44
CA THR A 79 15.57 11.29 8.99
C THR A 79 15.01 10.24 9.94
N TRP A 80 14.34 9.25 9.37
CA TRP A 80 13.80 8.11 10.10
C TRP A 80 14.41 6.83 9.55
N ILE A 81 14.33 5.77 10.34
CA ILE A 81 14.73 4.43 9.93
C ILE A 81 13.45 3.64 9.62
N MET A 82 13.41 3.06 8.43
CA MET A 82 12.41 2.08 8.03
C MET A 82 13.04 0.70 8.05
N ALA A 83 12.59 -0.15 8.98
CA ALA A 83 12.93 -1.57 9.00
C ALA A 83 11.80 -2.35 8.32
N GLU A 84 12.15 -3.27 7.43
CA GLU A 84 11.21 -4.16 6.77
C GLU A 84 11.59 -5.61 7.06
N GLU A 85 10.58 -6.45 7.29
CA GLU A 85 10.72 -7.90 7.22
C GLU A 85 9.69 -8.48 6.28
N LEU A 86 10.17 -9.30 5.36
CA LEU A 86 9.42 -9.88 4.27
C LEU A 86 9.58 -11.39 4.27
N MET A 87 8.47 -12.12 4.45
CA MET A 87 8.41 -13.56 4.21
C MET A 87 8.13 -13.82 2.74
N MET A 88 9.08 -14.41 2.05
CA MET A 88 9.00 -14.73 0.62
C MET A 88 9.63 -16.10 0.36
N ASN A 89 8.91 -16.98 -0.35
CA ASN A 89 9.38 -18.34 -0.67
C ASN A 89 9.83 -19.14 0.58
N GLY A 90 9.13 -18.97 1.70
CA GLY A 90 9.45 -19.64 2.97
C GLY A 90 10.70 -19.11 3.69
N LYS A 91 11.30 -18.02 3.22
CA LYS A 91 12.43 -17.34 3.88
C LYS A 91 12.03 -15.95 4.35
N CYS A 92 12.55 -15.54 5.49
CA CYS A 92 12.40 -14.18 5.99
C CYS A 92 13.61 -13.35 5.56
N ASN A 93 13.35 -12.29 4.80
CA ASN A 93 14.33 -11.30 4.36
C ASN A 93 14.12 -10.02 5.15
N SER A 94 15.20 -9.44 5.68
CA SER A 94 15.15 -8.20 6.46
C SER A 94 15.94 -7.11 5.75
N SER A 95 15.40 -5.89 5.74
CA SER A 95 16.09 -4.72 5.21
C SER A 95 15.92 -3.52 6.15
N ARG A 96 16.85 -2.56 6.04
CA ARG A 96 16.78 -1.30 6.78
C ARG A 96 17.21 -0.16 5.89
N ASN A 97 16.30 0.77 5.64
CA ASN A 97 16.55 1.91 4.79
C ASN A 97 16.39 3.21 5.59
N THR A 98 17.15 4.23 5.19
CA THR A 98 16.97 5.58 5.71
C THR A 98 15.84 6.25 4.94
N VAL A 99 14.93 6.86 5.66
CA VAL A 99 13.84 7.66 5.11
C VAL A 99 14.13 9.11 5.41
N THR A 100 14.19 9.95 4.38
CA THR A 100 14.29 11.40 4.54
C THR A 100 12.96 12.06 4.19
N PHE A 101 12.61 13.12 4.90
CA PHE A 101 11.36 13.84 4.68
C PHE A 101 11.63 15.19 4.04
N ASP A 102 10.98 15.45 2.90
CA ASP A 102 10.92 16.76 2.27
C ASP A 102 9.45 17.19 2.16
N GLY A 103 9.02 18.05 3.09
CA GLY A 103 7.61 18.42 3.25
C GLY A 103 6.72 17.19 3.49
N ASN A 104 5.84 16.91 2.52
CA ASN A 104 4.90 15.78 2.54
C ASN A 104 5.42 14.53 1.78
N THR A 105 6.64 14.59 1.26
CA THR A 105 7.24 13.52 0.47
C THR A 105 8.25 12.76 1.33
N MET A 106 8.21 11.42 1.23
CA MET A 106 9.21 10.55 1.82
C MET A 106 10.16 10.09 0.72
N HIS A 107 11.46 10.15 0.97
CA HIS A 107 12.48 9.61 0.09
C HIS A 107 13.15 8.41 0.77
N VAL A 108 13.32 7.32 0.04
CA VAL A 108 13.93 6.09 0.53
C VAL A 108 14.99 5.63 -0.45
N GLU A 109 16.23 5.63 0.02
CA GLU A 109 17.36 5.07 -0.71
C GLU A 109 17.51 3.59 -0.32
N HIS A 110 17.52 2.72 -1.32
CA HIS A 110 17.64 1.27 -1.15
C HIS A 110 19.07 0.80 -1.48
N GLU A 111 19.49 -0.31 -0.86
CA GLU A 111 20.85 -0.86 -1.01
C GLU A 111 21.20 -1.28 -2.46
N ASP A 112 20.20 -1.52 -3.31
CA ASP A 112 20.33 -1.96 -4.70
C ASP A 112 20.44 -0.80 -5.71
N ASN A 113 20.73 0.42 -5.22
CA ASN A 113 20.74 1.67 -5.98
C ASN A 113 19.37 2.02 -6.58
N MET A 114 18.28 1.51 -6.00
CA MET A 114 16.95 2.04 -6.25
C MET A 114 16.66 3.22 -5.32
N ASN A 115 15.92 4.18 -5.83
CA ASN A 115 15.45 5.32 -5.07
C ASN A 115 13.94 5.45 -5.22
N SER A 116 13.25 5.59 -4.10
CA SER A 116 11.80 5.64 -4.04
C SER A 116 11.34 6.98 -3.47
N THR A 117 10.36 7.60 -4.13
CA THR A 117 9.58 8.71 -3.57
C THR A 117 8.19 8.20 -3.20
N ALA A 118 7.71 8.59 -2.02
CA ALA A 118 6.44 8.11 -1.53
C ALA A 118 5.58 9.23 -0.92
N HIS A 119 4.28 9.14 -1.19
CA HIS A 119 3.24 10.00 -0.63
C HIS A 119 2.23 9.16 0.15
N VAL A 120 1.71 9.72 1.24
CA VAL A 120 0.57 9.12 1.94
C VAL A 120 -0.71 9.63 1.29
N LEU A 121 -1.61 8.70 0.96
CA LEU A 121 -2.92 9.00 0.40
C LEU A 121 -4.02 8.90 1.47
N GLN A 122 -5.18 9.48 1.15
CA GLN A 122 -6.36 9.38 1.98
C GLN A 122 -6.76 7.91 2.19
N SER A 123 -7.07 7.54 3.44
CA SER A 123 -7.36 6.16 3.82
C SER A 123 -8.13 6.09 5.14
N CYS A 124 -8.10 4.94 5.82
CA CYS A 124 -8.79 4.70 7.10
C CYS A 124 -7.93 5.09 8.32
N ASP A 125 -8.53 5.23 9.50
CA ASP A 125 -7.80 5.57 10.75
C ASP A 125 -6.71 4.56 11.14
N LYS A 126 -6.94 3.28 10.83
CA LYS A 126 -6.05 2.16 11.16
C LYS A 126 -5.30 1.62 9.95
N CYS A 127 -5.29 2.38 8.86
CA CYS A 127 -4.66 2.05 7.59
C CYS A 127 -3.73 3.19 7.18
N LEU A 128 -2.77 2.86 6.31
CA LEU A 128 -2.07 3.82 5.48
C LEU A 128 -2.07 3.30 4.06
N VAL A 129 -2.15 4.23 3.10
CA VAL A 129 -1.96 3.95 1.69
C VAL A 129 -0.77 4.77 1.23
N PHE A 130 0.21 4.10 0.66
CA PHE A 130 1.39 4.74 0.06
C PHE A 130 1.27 4.68 -1.45
N SER A 131 1.41 5.83 -2.10
CA SER A 131 1.72 5.92 -3.52
C SER A 131 3.22 6.10 -3.67
N ILE A 132 3.87 5.18 -4.37
CA ILE A 132 5.33 5.09 -4.46
C ILE A 132 5.76 5.14 -5.93
N SER A 133 6.74 5.97 -6.23
CA SER A 133 7.46 5.98 -7.50
C SER A 133 8.89 5.54 -7.25
N THR A 134 9.30 4.43 -7.85
CA THR A 134 10.65 3.87 -7.71
C THR A 134 11.40 3.99 -9.02
N THR A 135 12.64 4.44 -8.94
CA THR A 135 13.57 4.54 -10.08
C THR A 135 14.83 3.77 -9.75
N GLY A 136 15.44 3.14 -10.76
CA GLY A 136 16.69 2.43 -10.57
C GLY A 136 17.17 1.76 -11.85
N PRO A 137 18.46 1.37 -11.93
CA PRO A 137 19.06 0.82 -13.14
C PRO A 137 18.37 -0.45 -13.66
N GLN A 138 17.76 -1.24 -12.77
CA GLN A 138 17.14 -2.52 -13.13
C GLN A 138 15.73 -2.38 -13.74
N LEU A 139 15.05 -1.25 -13.55
CA LEU A 139 13.66 -1.06 -13.98
C LEU A 139 13.55 -0.56 -15.43
N GLY A 140 14.56 0.11 -15.96
CA GLY A 140 14.56 0.75 -17.29
C GLY A 140 13.65 1.98 -17.40
N VAL A 141 12.49 1.97 -16.73
CA VAL A 141 11.53 3.08 -16.58
C VAL A 141 11.12 3.21 -15.10
N PRO A 142 10.62 4.37 -14.65
CA PRO A 142 10.04 4.50 -13.32
C PRO A 142 8.89 3.51 -13.12
N ALA A 143 8.86 2.86 -11.96
CA ALA A 143 7.79 1.97 -11.56
C ALA A 143 6.89 2.67 -10.54
N HIS A 144 5.57 2.55 -10.73
CA HIS A 144 4.57 3.06 -9.82
C HIS A 144 3.96 1.93 -9.02
N SER A 145 3.81 2.14 -7.72
CA SER A 145 3.23 1.16 -6.81
C SER A 145 2.30 1.81 -5.80
N LEU A 146 1.26 1.08 -5.42
CA LEU A 146 0.34 1.44 -4.35
C LEU A 146 0.37 0.35 -3.28
N TYR A 147 0.70 0.72 -2.05
CA TYR A 147 0.77 -0.21 -0.92
C TYR A 147 -0.22 0.17 0.16
N ILE A 148 -1.06 -0.79 0.54
CA ILE A 148 -2.00 -0.66 1.65
C ILE A 148 -1.41 -1.39 2.84
N VAL A 149 -1.21 -0.68 3.94
CA VAL A 149 -0.72 -1.26 5.19
C VAL A 149 -1.67 -0.98 6.34
N GLY A 150 -1.68 -1.86 7.34
CA GLY A 150 -2.55 -1.73 8.51
C GLY A 150 -1.90 -2.17 9.81
N ARG A 151 -2.47 -1.69 10.93
CA ARG A 151 -2.10 -2.15 12.26
C ARG A 151 -2.52 -3.61 12.48
N TRP A 152 -1.91 -4.26 13.47
CA TRP A 152 -2.29 -5.60 13.91
C TRP A 152 -3.79 -5.66 14.25
N GLY A 153 -4.52 -6.62 13.68
CA GLY A 153 -5.99 -6.75 13.77
C GLY A 153 -6.82 -6.07 12.67
N SER A 154 -6.25 -5.14 11.88
CA SER A 154 -6.91 -4.62 10.67
C SER A 154 -6.88 -5.63 9.51
N VAL A 155 -5.83 -6.46 9.47
CA VAL A 155 -5.56 -7.44 8.42
C VAL A 155 -6.64 -8.53 8.35
N GLU A 156 -7.13 -9.01 9.49
CA GLU A 156 -8.20 -10.04 9.55
C GLU A 156 -9.52 -9.56 8.95
N ARG A 157 -9.81 -8.26 9.06
CA ARG A 157 -11.03 -7.67 8.51
C ARG A 157 -10.94 -7.52 6.99
N VAL A 158 -9.78 -7.16 6.44
CA VAL A 158 -9.61 -7.01 4.98
C VAL A 158 -9.55 -8.37 4.27
N MET A 159 -8.89 -9.38 4.86
CA MET A 159 -8.91 -10.74 4.29
C MET A 159 -10.33 -11.32 4.17
N ARG A 160 -11.25 -10.95 5.08
CA ARG A 160 -12.68 -11.32 4.96
C ARG A 160 -13.38 -10.73 3.74
N TRP A 161 -12.92 -9.59 3.21
CA TRP A 161 -13.47 -9.00 1.99
C TRP A 161 -12.89 -9.64 0.73
N VAL A 162 -11.57 -9.92 0.71
CA VAL A 162 -10.90 -10.53 -0.46
C VAL A 162 -11.35 -11.97 -0.70
N SER A 163 -11.73 -12.70 0.36
CA SER A 163 -12.27 -14.06 0.26
C SER A 163 -13.77 -14.13 -0.08
N ALA A 164 -14.43 -12.98 -0.22
CA ALA A 164 -15.84 -12.87 -0.60
C ALA A 164 -16.06 -12.56 -2.10
N TRP A 165 -15.00 -12.63 -2.92
CA TRP A 165 -15.01 -12.48 -4.37
C TRP A 165 -14.51 -13.75 -5.06
#